data_AF-A0A6N6T5S2-F1
#
_entry.id   AF-A0A6N6T5S2-F1
#
_cell.length_a   1.000
_cell.length_b   1.000
_cell.length_c   1.000
_cell.angle_alpha   90.00
_cell.angle_beta   90.00
_cell.angle_gamma   90.00
#
_symmetry.space_group_name_H-M   'P 1'
#
loop_
_entity.id
_entity.type
_entity.pdbx_description
1 polymer ?
#
loop_
_entity_poly.entity_id
_entity_poly.type
_entity_poly.pdbx_seq_one_letter_code
_entity_poly.pdbx_strand_id
1 'polypeptide(L)'
;MEYAVEKFDQTVQVRCTKAKDFDYPAPLAWTLEKQPLPWADEDGTPLDSAVLESGELHEPPPPPNSARMGDNQTKALQLLNELHRSAASNLVAAEQDPATARVSRADWYRAMEHAGFKPPRRSECKRELLRRGLITEFGDFVALSNPVTDFVTEVITEQLRTSENGNRNGVTLRYGVSLETRNSVTAVARNSVTAEYQQPAAAAVQPVDNFPAGASGDARQLWEVLKCVQGSETADRLAQKLGWGTGRVIAAAQELQGYGRASISGEFIGPVHPPAAGAGHRDRGEI
;
A
#
# COMPACT_ATOMS: atom_id res chain seq x y z
N MET A 1 -12.33 -21.59 -6.98
CA MET A 1 -11.61 -20.60 -6.16
C MET A 1 -11.64 -19.27 -6.90
N GLU A 2 -11.69 -18.17 -6.17
CA GLU A 2 -11.49 -16.83 -6.70
C GLU A 2 -10.16 -16.28 -6.19
N TYR A 3 -9.44 -15.55 -7.03
CA TYR A 3 -8.16 -14.94 -6.68
C TYR A 3 -8.24 -13.41 -6.85
N ALA A 4 -7.59 -12.68 -5.95
CA ALA A 4 -7.25 -11.28 -6.13
C ALA A 4 -5.77 -11.17 -6.48
N VAL A 5 -5.48 -10.34 -7.48
CA VAL A 5 -4.12 -10.00 -7.89
C VAL A 5 -3.91 -8.54 -7.54
N GLU A 6 -2.86 -8.26 -6.79
CA GLU A 6 -2.43 -6.92 -6.42
C GLU A 6 -1.01 -6.68 -6.91
N LYS A 7 -0.72 -5.41 -7.25
CA LYS A 7 0.61 -5.00 -7.68
C LYS A 7 1.14 -3.96 -6.69
N PHE A 8 2.31 -4.25 -6.12
CA PHE A 8 3.05 -3.40 -5.21
C PHE A 8 4.39 -3.04 -5.85
N ASP A 9 4.50 -1.84 -6.41
CA ASP A 9 5.68 -1.42 -7.17
C ASP A 9 6.04 -2.43 -8.30
N GLN A 10 7.10 -3.23 -8.13
CA GLN A 10 7.51 -4.28 -9.07
C GLN A 10 7.05 -5.69 -8.69
N THR A 11 6.44 -5.86 -7.51
CA THR A 11 5.95 -7.13 -6.98
C THR A 11 4.50 -7.35 -7.37
N VAL A 12 4.20 -8.53 -7.91
CA VAL A 12 2.83 -9.02 -8.12
C VAL A 12 2.52 -10.02 -7.02
N GLN A 13 1.39 -9.84 -6.35
CA GLN A 13 0.91 -10.72 -5.30
C GLN A 13 -0.45 -11.31 -5.68
N VAL A 14 -0.60 -12.61 -5.49
CA VAL A 14 -1.82 -13.37 -5.74
C VAL A 14 -2.30 -13.99 -4.45
N ARG A 15 -3.56 -13.74 -4.10
CA ARG A 15 -4.22 -14.31 -2.92
C ARG A 15 -5.56 -14.92 -3.31
N CYS A 16 -5.91 -16.04 -2.69
CA CYS A 16 -7.23 -16.62 -2.85
C CYS A 16 -8.22 -15.84 -1.97
N THR A 17 -9.26 -15.26 -2.57
CA THR A 17 -10.30 -14.48 -1.87
C THR A 17 -11.52 -15.30 -1.51
N LYS A 18 -11.79 -16.37 -2.27
CA LYS A 18 -12.84 -17.34 -1.95
C LYS A 18 -12.39 -18.75 -2.33
N ALA A 19 -12.41 -19.64 -1.34
CA ALA A 19 -12.40 -21.08 -1.56
C ALA A 19 -13.72 -21.65 -1.01
N LYS A 20 -14.37 -22.50 -1.80
CA LYS A 20 -15.52 -23.27 -1.35
C LYS A 20 -15.02 -24.71 -1.22
N ASP A 21 -15.15 -25.28 -0.03
CA ASP A 21 -14.84 -26.70 0.26
C ASP A 21 -13.34 -27.08 0.26
N PHE A 22 -12.41 -26.12 0.22
CA PHE A 22 -10.95 -26.36 0.25
C PHE A 22 -10.23 -25.36 1.15
N ASP A 23 -9.07 -25.77 1.70
CA ASP A 23 -8.15 -24.86 2.37
C ASP A 23 -7.63 -23.79 1.41
N TYR A 24 -7.43 -22.58 1.92
CA TYR A 24 -6.89 -21.48 1.13
C TYR A 24 -5.43 -21.80 0.76
N PRO A 25 -5.06 -21.78 -0.53
CA PRO A 25 -3.65 -21.89 -0.90
C PRO A 25 -2.88 -20.72 -0.31
N ALA A 26 -1.62 -20.97 0.07
CA ALA A 26 -0.73 -19.93 0.55
C ALA A 26 -0.63 -18.79 -0.48
N PRO A 27 -0.64 -17.51 -0.05
CA PRO A 27 -0.43 -16.39 -0.95
C PRO A 27 0.92 -16.51 -1.66
N LEU A 28 0.97 -16.06 -2.91
CA LEU A 28 2.18 -16.04 -3.72
C LEU A 28 2.54 -14.59 -4.04
N ALA A 29 3.81 -14.24 -3.94
CA ALA A 29 4.33 -12.97 -4.46
C ALA A 29 5.57 -13.23 -5.30
N TRP A 30 5.73 -12.43 -6.36
CA TRP A 30 6.91 -12.46 -7.21
C TRP A 30 7.22 -11.10 -7.82
N THR A 31 8.50 -10.82 -8.06
CA THR A 31 8.96 -9.71 -8.88
C THR A 31 9.26 -10.21 -10.30
N LEU A 32 9.03 -9.36 -11.29
CA LEU A 32 9.39 -9.66 -12.68
C LEU A 32 10.73 -9.01 -12.98
N GLU A 33 11.80 -9.80 -12.94
CA GLU A 33 13.16 -9.34 -13.17
C GLU A 33 13.59 -9.58 -14.62
N LYS A 34 14.32 -8.59 -15.16
CA LYS A 34 14.85 -8.65 -16.52
C LYS A 34 16.25 -9.26 -16.48
N GLN A 35 16.43 -10.41 -17.12
CA GLN A 35 17.69 -11.15 -17.16
C GLN A 35 18.32 -11.04 -18.54
N PRO A 36 19.53 -10.44 -18.67
CA PRO A 36 20.19 -10.31 -19.95
C PRO A 36 20.62 -11.68 -20.49
N LEU A 37 20.34 -11.94 -21.76
CA LEU A 37 20.79 -13.15 -22.43
C LEU A 37 22.12 -12.89 -23.15
N PRO A 38 22.97 -13.91 -23.30
CA PRO A 38 24.23 -13.79 -24.05
C PRO A 38 24.02 -13.76 -25.58
N TRP A 39 22.77 -13.60 -26.04
CA TRP A 39 22.40 -13.62 -27.45
C TRP A 39 21.88 -12.26 -27.88
N ALA A 40 22.09 -11.93 -29.15
CA ALA A 40 21.51 -10.77 -29.80
C ALA A 40 20.59 -11.22 -30.94
N ASP A 41 19.64 -10.37 -31.31
CA ASP A 41 18.81 -10.58 -32.49
C ASP A 41 19.58 -10.34 -33.81
N GLU A 42 18.89 -10.44 -34.94
CA GLU A 42 19.49 -10.28 -36.29
C GLU A 42 20.09 -8.88 -36.53
N ASP A 43 19.61 -7.87 -35.80
CA ASP A 43 20.10 -6.49 -35.87
C ASP A 43 21.27 -6.22 -34.89
N GLY A 44 21.67 -7.23 -34.12
CA GLY A 44 22.73 -7.11 -33.11
C GLY A 44 22.24 -6.48 -31.79
N THR A 45 20.93 -6.39 -31.56
CA THR A 45 20.36 -5.88 -30.31
C THR A 45 20.38 -7.00 -29.25
N PRO A 46 20.94 -6.76 -28.04
CA PRO A 46 20.91 -7.75 -26.97
C PRO A 46 19.48 -8.18 -26.65
N LEU A 47 19.28 -9.49 -26.53
CA LEU A 47 18.01 -10.06 -26.09
C LEU A 47 17.99 -10.18 -24.57
N ASP A 48 16.81 -9.96 -23.99
CA ASP A 48 16.59 -10.11 -22.57
C ASP A 48 15.44 -11.10 -22.32
N SER A 49 15.56 -11.90 -21.26
CA SER A 49 14.49 -12.75 -20.75
C SER A 49 13.83 -12.10 -19.54
N ALA A 50 12.63 -12.55 -19.18
CA ALA A 50 12.01 -12.21 -17.91
C ALA A 50 11.97 -13.43 -17.00
N VAL A 51 12.29 -13.25 -15.72
CA VAL A 51 12.24 -14.29 -14.69
C VAL A 51 11.33 -13.82 -13.56
N LEU A 52 10.53 -14.75 -13.03
CA LEU A 52 9.75 -14.49 -11.82
C LEU A 52 10.59 -14.91 -10.62
N GLU A 53 11.01 -13.94 -9.83
CA GLU A 53 11.71 -14.19 -8.57
C GLU A 53 10.70 -14.17 -7.43
N SER A 54 10.73 -15.19 -6.56
CA SER A 54 9.85 -15.23 -5.40
C SER A 54 10.07 -13.99 -4.53
N GLY A 55 9.01 -13.21 -4.35
CA GLY A 55 9.03 -11.94 -3.63
C GLY A 55 8.51 -12.09 -2.21
N GLU A 56 8.81 -11.09 -1.38
CA GLU A 56 8.22 -10.98 -0.05
C GLU A 56 6.71 -10.68 -0.18
N LEU A 57 5.89 -11.37 0.61
CA LEU A 57 4.46 -11.10 0.67
C LEU A 57 4.27 -9.73 1.33
N HIS A 58 3.71 -8.79 0.59
CA HIS A 58 3.24 -7.57 1.22
C HIS A 58 1.99 -7.91 2.04
N GLU A 59 2.03 -7.59 3.34
CA GLU A 59 0.79 -7.54 4.10
C GLU A 59 -0.09 -6.46 3.45
N PRO A 60 -1.33 -6.81 3.05
CA PRO A 60 -2.22 -5.78 2.56
C PRO A 60 -2.35 -4.72 3.65
N PRO A 61 -2.33 -3.41 3.29
CA PRO A 61 -2.58 -2.38 4.27
C PRO A 61 -3.87 -2.75 5.02
N PRO A 62 -3.92 -2.56 6.36
CA PRO A 62 -5.08 -2.92 7.15
C PRO A 62 -6.31 -2.39 6.41
N PRO A 63 -7.35 -3.24 6.18
CA PRO A 63 -8.47 -2.89 5.32
C PRO A 63 -8.92 -1.49 5.73
N PRO A 64 -8.93 -0.52 4.80
CA PRO A 64 -9.08 0.89 5.14
C PRO A 64 -10.33 0.99 5.99
N ASN A 65 -10.16 1.28 7.29
CA ASN A 65 -11.15 1.08 8.35
C ASN A 65 -12.55 0.98 7.75
N SER A 66 -13.04 -0.25 7.56
CA SER A 66 -14.33 -0.52 6.91
C SER A 66 -15.51 -0.04 7.76
N ALA A 67 -15.23 0.75 8.80
CA ALA A 67 -16.13 1.75 9.35
C ALA A 67 -16.87 2.41 8.20
N ARG A 68 -18.14 1.98 8.06
CA ARG A 68 -19.11 2.41 7.05
C ARG A 68 -18.80 3.85 6.64
N MET A 69 -18.45 4.01 5.36
CA MET A 69 -18.17 5.32 4.79
C MET A 69 -19.36 6.23 5.09
N GLY A 70 -19.09 7.36 5.76
CA GLY A 70 -20.17 8.25 6.16
C GLY A 70 -20.88 8.81 4.93
N ASP A 71 -22.19 9.06 5.01
CA ASP A 71 -22.98 9.53 3.86
C ASP A 71 -22.39 10.77 3.18
N ASN A 72 -21.83 11.69 3.98
CA ASN A 72 -21.15 12.88 3.48
C ASN A 72 -19.85 12.56 2.71
N GLN A 73 -19.11 11.53 3.13
CA GLN A 73 -17.89 11.10 2.42
C GLN A 73 -18.25 10.44 1.09
N THR A 74 -19.26 9.57 1.10
CA THR A 74 -19.81 8.95 -0.12
C THR A 74 -20.28 10.02 -1.10
N LYS A 75 -21.04 11.01 -0.62
CA LYS A 75 -21.54 12.11 -1.45
C LYS A 75 -20.40 12.99 -1.99
N ALA A 76 -19.37 13.25 -1.18
CA ALA A 76 -18.19 14.02 -1.61
C ALA A 76 -17.42 13.32 -2.75
N LEU A 77 -17.26 11.99 -2.67
CA LEU A 77 -16.62 11.18 -3.72
C LEU A 77 -17.45 11.14 -5.00
N GLN A 78 -18.78 10.98 -4.88
CA GLN A 78 -19.68 11.03 -6.04
C GLN A 78 -19.58 12.37 -6.78
N LEU A 79 -19.54 13.48 -6.04
CA LEU A 79 -19.35 14.81 -6.64
C LEU A 79 -17.99 14.96 -7.32
N LEU A 80 -16.92 14.42 -6.72
CA LEU A 80 -15.59 14.46 -7.33
C LEU A 80 -15.57 13.67 -8.64
N ASN A 81 -16.14 12.47 -8.64
CA ASN A 81 -16.22 11.61 -9.82
C ASN A 81 -17.03 12.29 -10.94
N GLU A 82 -18.15 12.92 -10.61
CA GLU A 82 -18.97 13.65 -11.59
C GLU A 82 -18.21 14.82 -12.20
N LEU A 83 -17.51 15.62 -11.38
CA LEU A 83 -16.66 16.70 -11.87
C LEU A 83 -15.57 16.19 -12.80
N HIS A 84 -14.96 15.05 -12.48
CA HIS A 84 -13.93 14.44 -13.31
C HIS A 84 -14.47 13.96 -14.67
N ARG A 85 -15.66 13.34 -14.69
CA ARG A 85 -16.33 12.93 -15.94
C ARG A 85 -16.73 14.13 -16.80
N SER A 86 -17.22 15.19 -16.18
CA SER A 86 -17.55 16.44 -16.86
C SER A 86 -16.30 17.08 -17.47
N ALA A 87 -15.21 17.19 -16.70
CA ALA A 87 -13.94 17.70 -17.18
C ALA A 87 -13.39 16.88 -18.37
N ALA A 88 -13.40 15.55 -18.26
CA ALA A 88 -12.96 14.66 -19.35
C ALA A 88 -13.82 14.82 -20.61
N SER A 89 -15.14 14.97 -20.45
CA SER A 89 -16.06 15.18 -21.58
C SER A 89 -15.81 16.52 -22.29
N ASN A 90 -15.52 17.58 -21.52
CA ASN A 90 -15.18 18.89 -22.09
C ASN A 90 -13.86 18.86 -22.85
N LEU A 91 -12.87 18.11 -22.38
CA LEU A 91 -11.59 17.93 -23.09
C LEU A 91 -11.78 17.18 -24.40
N VAL A 92 -12.58 16.11 -24.43
CA VAL A 92 -12.90 15.39 -25.67
C VAL A 92 -13.60 16.31 -26.67
N ALA A 93 -14.55 17.14 -26.22
CA ALA A 93 -15.21 18.12 -27.08
C ALA A 93 -14.25 19.20 -27.63
N ALA A 94 -13.17 19.47 -26.90
CA ALA A 94 -12.10 20.38 -27.31
C ALA A 94 -10.97 19.67 -28.08
N GLU A 95 -11.15 18.39 -28.46
CA GLU A 95 -10.15 17.56 -29.15
C GLU A 95 -8.83 17.38 -28.35
N GLN A 96 -8.91 17.43 -27.02
CA GLN A 96 -7.80 17.20 -26.10
C GLN A 96 -7.88 15.83 -25.42
N ASP A 97 -6.75 15.38 -24.87
CA ASP A 97 -6.66 14.09 -24.18
C ASP A 97 -7.47 14.07 -22.86
N PRO A 98 -8.53 13.24 -22.73
CA PRO A 98 -9.32 13.14 -21.51
C PRO A 98 -8.54 12.66 -20.28
N ALA A 99 -7.41 11.97 -20.46
CA ALA A 99 -6.58 11.52 -19.34
C ALA A 99 -5.95 12.69 -18.56
N THR A 100 -5.90 13.88 -19.18
CA THR A 100 -5.38 15.10 -18.55
C THR A 100 -6.43 15.87 -17.74
N ALA A 101 -7.66 15.35 -17.63
CA ALA A 101 -8.70 15.99 -16.83
C ALA A 101 -8.25 16.15 -15.37
N ARG A 102 -8.37 17.38 -14.87
CA ARG A 102 -8.07 17.73 -13.48
C ARG A 102 -9.24 18.51 -12.90
N VAL A 103 -9.55 18.24 -11.64
CA VAL A 103 -10.57 18.97 -10.89
C VAL A 103 -9.85 19.82 -9.84
N SER A 104 -10.11 21.13 -9.86
CA SER A 104 -9.54 22.01 -8.84
C SER A 104 -10.22 21.76 -7.48
N ARG A 105 -9.46 21.95 -6.40
CA ARG A 105 -9.99 21.89 -5.03
C ARG A 105 -11.12 22.90 -4.82
N ALA A 106 -11.00 24.08 -5.41
CA ALA A 106 -12.00 25.14 -5.32
C ALA A 106 -13.33 24.73 -5.96
N ASP A 107 -13.28 24.12 -7.15
CA ASP A 107 -14.48 23.65 -7.85
C ASP A 107 -15.15 22.50 -7.10
N TRP A 108 -14.35 21.58 -6.57
CA TRP A 108 -14.89 20.50 -5.74
C TRP A 108 -15.56 21.03 -4.47
N TYR A 109 -14.95 22.01 -3.79
CA TYR A 109 -15.54 22.66 -2.62
C TYR A 109 -16.80 23.44 -2.93
N ARG A 110 -16.88 24.07 -4.11
CA ARG A 110 -18.08 24.72 -4.62
C ARG A 110 -19.18 23.70 -4.91
N ALA A 111 -18.86 22.58 -5.54
CA ALA A 111 -19.81 21.50 -5.79
C ALA A 111 -20.35 20.89 -4.48
N MET A 112 -19.50 20.70 -3.47
CA MET A 112 -19.95 20.32 -2.13
C MET A 112 -20.89 21.34 -1.50
N GLU A 113 -20.61 22.63 -1.66
CA GLU A 113 -21.46 23.70 -1.15
C GLU A 113 -22.86 23.65 -1.77
N HIS A 114 -22.93 23.54 -3.09
CA HIS A 114 -24.19 23.36 -3.82
C HIS A 114 -24.93 22.08 -3.40
N ALA A 115 -24.20 21.04 -3.01
CA ALA A 115 -24.76 19.81 -2.48
C ALA A 115 -25.18 19.88 -0.99
N GLY A 116 -25.07 21.05 -0.35
CA GLY A 116 -25.54 21.33 1.01
C GLY A 116 -24.50 21.09 2.11
N PHE A 117 -23.22 20.96 1.79
CA PHE A 117 -22.18 20.77 2.81
C PHE A 117 -21.91 22.06 3.56
N LYS A 118 -21.90 21.98 4.90
CA LYS A 118 -21.43 23.09 5.75
C LYS A 118 -19.91 23.25 5.64
N PRO A 119 -19.36 24.48 5.71
CA PRO A 119 -17.92 24.72 5.60
C PRO A 119 -17.00 23.80 6.43
N PRO A 120 -17.24 23.56 7.74
CA PRO A 120 -16.37 22.68 8.53
C PRO A 120 -16.41 21.22 8.05
N ARG A 121 -17.58 20.76 7.57
CA ARG A 121 -17.75 19.38 7.09
C ARG A 121 -16.99 19.09 5.81
N ARG A 122 -16.76 20.09 4.95
CA ARG A 122 -15.97 19.94 3.71
C ARG A 122 -14.52 19.57 4.03
N SER A 123 -13.89 20.34 4.91
CA SER A 123 -12.49 20.12 5.33
C SER A 123 -12.33 18.80 6.08
N GLU A 124 -13.29 18.44 6.94
CA GLU A 124 -13.31 17.14 7.62
C GLU A 124 -13.41 15.97 6.62
N CYS A 125 -14.34 16.05 5.67
CA CYS A 125 -14.50 15.02 4.65
C CYS A 125 -13.24 14.87 3.80
N LYS A 126 -12.63 15.98 3.35
CA LYS A 126 -11.36 15.92 2.61
C LYS A 126 -10.27 15.22 3.41
N ARG A 127 -10.05 15.65 4.66
CA ARG A 127 -9.01 15.07 5.52
C ARG A 127 -9.21 13.58 5.72
N GLU A 128 -10.45 13.14 5.93
CA GLU A 128 -10.75 11.73 6.15
C GLU A 128 -10.62 10.91 4.85
N LEU A 129 -11.01 11.45 3.70
CA LEU A 129 -10.84 10.79 2.40
C LEU A 129 -9.34 10.65 2.03
N LEU A 130 -8.53 11.67 2.31
CA LEU A 130 -7.06 11.60 2.17
C LEU A 130 -6.47 10.56 3.13
N ARG A 131 -6.87 10.59 4.41
CA ARG A 131 -6.43 9.61 5.42
C ARG A 131 -6.75 8.17 5.00
N ARG A 132 -7.88 7.96 4.31
CA ARG A 132 -8.30 6.65 3.79
C ARG A 132 -7.69 6.28 2.45
N GLY A 133 -6.89 7.16 1.83
CA GLY A 133 -6.28 6.92 0.51
C GLY A 133 -7.31 6.80 -0.62
N LEU A 134 -8.47 7.44 -0.50
CA LEU A 134 -9.51 7.40 -1.54
C LEU A 134 -9.38 8.55 -2.55
N ILE A 135 -8.64 9.59 -2.16
CA ILE A 135 -8.32 10.74 -2.99
C ILE A 135 -6.85 11.10 -2.79
N THR A 136 -6.28 11.77 -3.79
CA THR A 136 -4.92 12.31 -3.76
C THR A 136 -4.98 13.81 -4.06
N GLU A 137 -4.13 14.63 -3.42
CA GLU A 137 -4.05 16.08 -3.62
C GLU A 137 -2.69 16.41 -4.27
N PHE A 138 -2.72 17.14 -5.38
CA PHE A 138 -1.53 17.59 -6.11
C PHE A 138 -1.63 19.10 -6.32
N GLY A 139 -1.01 19.88 -5.42
CA GLY A 139 -1.14 21.33 -5.41
C GLY A 139 -2.59 21.77 -5.14
N ASP A 140 -3.18 22.48 -6.10
CA ASP A 140 -4.59 22.93 -6.02
C ASP A 140 -5.58 21.96 -6.66
N PHE A 141 -5.13 20.78 -7.11
CA PHE A 141 -5.98 19.78 -7.76
C PHE A 141 -6.22 18.58 -6.84
N VAL A 142 -7.40 17.97 -7.00
CA VAL A 142 -7.78 16.75 -6.28
C VAL A 142 -8.21 15.70 -7.29
N ALA A 143 -7.72 14.48 -7.12
CA ALA A 143 -8.06 13.33 -7.95
C ALA A 143 -8.55 12.16 -7.09
N LEU A 144 -9.31 11.25 -7.70
CA LEU A 144 -9.59 9.96 -7.08
C LEU A 144 -8.30 9.15 -7.05
N SER A 145 -7.97 8.55 -5.91
CA SER A 145 -6.84 7.62 -5.85
C SER A 145 -7.25 6.37 -6.59
N ASN A 146 -6.64 6.17 -7.77
CA ASN A 146 -6.73 4.94 -8.52
C ASN A 146 -5.32 4.35 -8.48
N PRO A 147 -5.14 3.05 -8.20
CA PRO A 147 -3.80 2.46 -8.02
C PRO A 147 -2.92 2.55 -9.29
N VAL A 148 -3.48 2.93 -10.44
CA VAL A 148 -2.78 3.07 -11.72
C VAL A 148 -2.29 4.51 -11.98
N THR A 149 -2.94 5.54 -11.41
CA THR A 149 -2.70 6.94 -11.78
C THR A 149 -1.58 7.60 -10.97
N ASP A 150 -1.30 7.11 -9.76
CA ASP A 150 -0.25 7.67 -8.89
C ASP A 150 1.15 7.50 -9.51
N PHE A 151 1.40 6.41 -10.26
CA PHE A 151 2.65 6.21 -10.99
C PHE A 151 2.84 7.21 -12.15
N VAL A 152 1.79 7.46 -12.94
CA VAL A 152 1.88 8.34 -14.12
C VAL A 152 2.09 9.79 -13.70
N THR A 153 1.47 10.22 -12.59
CA THR A 153 1.56 11.61 -12.13
C THR A 153 2.92 11.91 -11.49
N GLU A 154 3.47 10.98 -10.70
CA GLU A 154 4.77 11.14 -10.07
C GLU A 154 5.90 11.08 -11.11
N VAL A 155 5.84 10.11 -12.05
CA VAL A 155 6.80 10.02 -13.17
C VAL A 155 6.74 11.24 -14.08
N ILE A 156 5.56 11.77 -14.41
CA ILE A 156 5.46 12.99 -15.22
C ILE A 156 6.00 14.21 -14.47
N THR A 157 5.77 14.32 -13.16
CA THR A 157 6.27 15.44 -12.36
C THR A 157 7.80 15.39 -12.20
N GLU A 158 8.36 14.20 -12.03
CA GLU A 158 9.80 13.93 -12.00
C GLU A 158 10.46 14.20 -13.36
N GLN A 159 9.81 13.78 -14.46
CA GLN A 159 10.30 13.99 -15.82
C GLN A 159 10.20 15.46 -16.27
N LEU A 160 9.19 16.20 -15.83
CA LEU A 160 9.09 17.63 -16.13
C LEU A 160 10.17 18.44 -15.39
N ARG A 161 10.48 18.09 -14.13
CA ARG A 161 11.59 18.70 -13.37
C ARG A 161 12.96 18.41 -13.98
N THR A 162 13.13 17.26 -14.62
CA THR A 162 14.40 16.88 -15.28
C THR A 162 14.49 17.39 -16.73
N SER A 163 13.37 17.61 -17.42
CA SER A 163 13.36 18.09 -18.82
C SER A 163 13.56 19.61 -18.98
N GLU A 164 13.42 20.41 -17.91
CA GLU A 164 13.83 21.83 -17.94
C GLU A 164 15.33 22.01 -18.23
N ASN A 165 16.12 20.93 -18.24
CA ASN A 165 17.54 20.93 -18.58
C ASN A 165 17.95 20.12 -19.83
N GLY A 166 17.02 19.63 -20.68
CA GLY A 166 17.48 18.99 -21.91
C GLY A 166 16.45 18.26 -22.75
N ASN A 167 16.22 18.83 -23.93
CA ASN A 167 15.83 18.21 -25.20
C ASN A 167 14.39 17.66 -25.36
N ARG A 168 13.80 18.07 -26.48
CA ARG A 168 12.44 17.72 -26.93
C ARG A 168 12.45 16.33 -27.56
N ASN A 169 11.73 15.37 -26.99
CA ASN A 169 11.18 14.23 -27.74
C ASN A 169 9.85 13.81 -27.10
N GLY A 170 8.78 13.80 -27.92
CA GLY A 170 7.42 13.55 -27.49
C GLY A 170 7.17 12.07 -27.17
N VAL A 171 6.53 11.83 -26.02
CA VAL A 171 6.03 10.51 -25.61
C VAL A 171 4.53 10.48 -25.86
N THR A 172 4.08 9.62 -26.79
CA THR A 172 2.65 9.32 -27.02
C THR A 172 2.34 7.95 -26.44
N LEU A 173 1.50 7.89 -25.42
CA LEU A 173 0.98 6.63 -24.88
C LEU A 173 -0.47 6.42 -25.35
N ARG A 174 -0.71 5.37 -26.14
CA ARG A 174 -2.04 4.93 -26.55
C ARG A 174 -2.52 3.86 -25.57
N TYR A 175 -3.66 4.07 -24.92
CA TYR A 175 -4.35 3.06 -24.11
C TYR A 175 -5.73 2.76 -24.70
N GLY A 176 -5.96 1.51 -25.07
CA GLY A 176 -7.28 0.97 -25.39
C GLY A 176 -7.61 -0.16 -24.41
N VAL A 177 -8.67 0.01 -23.61
CA VAL A 177 -9.29 -1.10 -22.87
C VAL A 177 -10.80 -0.94 -22.93
N SER A 178 -11.46 -1.94 -23.53
CA SER A 178 -12.91 -2.12 -23.60
C SER A 178 -13.36 -3.00 -22.43
N LEU A 179 -14.33 -2.53 -21.64
CA LEU A 179 -14.96 -3.30 -20.56
C LEU A 179 -16.42 -3.56 -20.92
N GLU A 180 -16.77 -4.83 -21.16
CA GLU A 180 -18.16 -5.28 -21.09
C GLU A 180 -18.33 -6.19 -19.88
N THR A 181 -19.13 -5.71 -18.92
CA THR A 181 -19.59 -6.42 -17.73
C THR A 181 -21.00 -6.92 -17.99
N ARG A 182 -21.28 -8.21 -17.77
CA ARG A 182 -22.65 -8.69 -17.58
C ARG A 182 -22.77 -9.62 -16.38
N ASN A 183 -23.60 -9.18 -15.44
CA ASN A 183 -24.18 -9.94 -14.33
C ASN A 183 -25.11 -11.05 -14.85
N SER A 184 -25.23 -12.15 -14.10
CA SER A 184 -26.52 -12.84 -13.90
C SER A 184 -26.50 -13.78 -12.69
N VAL A 185 -27.61 -13.76 -11.97
CA VAL A 185 -27.94 -14.46 -10.72
C VAL A 185 -28.80 -15.69 -11.04
N THR A 186 -28.54 -16.88 -10.46
CA THR A 186 -29.60 -17.79 -9.99
C THR A 186 -29.08 -18.86 -9.03
N ALA A 187 -29.87 -19.15 -7.99
CA ALA A 187 -29.68 -20.18 -6.98
C ALA A 187 -30.01 -21.59 -7.51
N VAL A 188 -29.58 -22.66 -6.81
CA VAL A 188 -30.39 -23.84 -6.39
C VAL A 188 -29.54 -24.93 -5.70
N ALA A 189 -30.08 -25.39 -4.55
CA ALA A 189 -30.03 -26.70 -3.87
C ALA A 189 -28.73 -27.51 -3.61
N ARG A 190 -28.46 -27.67 -2.30
CA ARG A 190 -28.30 -28.91 -1.51
C ARG A 190 -27.80 -30.19 -2.22
N ASN A 191 -26.66 -30.72 -1.77
CA ASN A 191 -26.64 -32.00 -1.06
C ASN A 191 -25.28 -32.26 -0.38
N SER A 192 -25.37 -32.80 0.83
CA SER A 192 -24.27 -33.19 1.71
C SER A 192 -23.82 -34.61 1.38
N VAL A 193 -22.52 -34.86 1.31
CA VAL A 193 -21.94 -36.21 1.50
C VAL A 193 -20.64 -36.05 2.30
N THR A 194 -20.66 -36.63 3.49
CA THR A 194 -19.54 -36.83 4.41
C THR A 194 -18.56 -37.86 3.85
N ALA A 195 -17.27 -37.53 3.80
CA ALA A 195 -16.20 -38.51 3.70
C ALA A 195 -15.08 -38.10 4.64
N GLU A 196 -14.95 -38.85 5.74
CA GLU A 196 -13.85 -38.80 6.68
C GLU A 196 -12.55 -39.24 5.96
N TYR A 197 -11.54 -38.37 5.96
CA TYR A 197 -10.16 -38.78 5.70
C TYR A 197 -9.27 -38.21 6.80
N GLN A 198 -8.81 -39.13 7.65
CA GLN A 198 -7.77 -38.95 8.64
C GLN A 198 -6.44 -38.67 7.92
N GLN A 199 -5.81 -37.52 8.15
CA GLN A 199 -4.47 -37.18 7.65
C GLN A 199 -3.54 -36.86 8.84
N PRO A 200 -2.30 -37.40 8.87
CA PRO A 200 -1.46 -37.37 10.06
C PRO A 200 -0.74 -36.03 10.25
N ALA A 201 -0.46 -35.74 11.53
CA ALA A 201 0.15 -34.51 12.03
C ALA A 201 1.52 -34.20 11.38
N ALA A 202 1.62 -33.02 10.77
CA ALA A 202 2.89 -32.38 10.44
C ALA A 202 3.13 -31.23 11.41
N ALA A 203 4.28 -31.27 12.09
CA ALA A 203 4.69 -30.30 13.09
C ALA A 203 4.84 -28.89 12.49
N ALA A 204 4.19 -27.91 13.12
CA ALA A 204 4.32 -26.51 12.78
C ALA A 204 5.71 -25.99 13.20
N VAL A 205 6.48 -25.50 12.24
CA VAL A 205 7.70 -24.71 12.48
C VAL A 205 7.24 -23.29 12.80
N GLN A 206 7.34 -22.90 14.07
CA GLN A 206 7.08 -21.52 14.49
C GLN A 206 8.20 -20.60 13.96
N PRO A 207 7.90 -19.47 13.31
CA PRO A 207 8.91 -18.46 12.98
C PRO A 207 9.47 -17.91 14.29
N VAL A 208 10.76 -18.15 14.51
CA VAL A 208 11.47 -17.75 15.71
C VAL A 208 11.79 -16.26 15.59
N ASP A 209 10.85 -15.40 15.96
CA ASP A 209 11.20 -14.06 16.41
C ASP A 209 12.11 -14.25 17.62
N ASN A 210 13.43 -14.18 17.40
CA ASN A 210 14.49 -14.35 18.39
C ASN A 210 14.46 -13.19 19.38
N PHE A 211 13.41 -13.16 20.20
CA PHE A 211 13.29 -12.28 21.33
C PHE A 211 14.01 -12.90 22.52
N PRO A 212 14.89 -12.16 23.22
CA PRO A 212 15.64 -12.73 24.33
C PRO A 212 14.68 -13.30 25.38
N ALA A 213 14.92 -14.55 25.77
CA ALA A 213 14.05 -15.30 26.68
C ALA A 213 13.86 -14.59 28.05
N GLY A 214 14.80 -13.73 28.43
CA GLY A 214 14.77 -12.93 29.66
C GLY A 214 13.97 -11.63 29.60
N ALA A 215 13.41 -11.24 28.45
CA ALA A 215 12.62 -10.01 28.36
C ALA A 215 11.28 -10.14 29.08
N SER A 216 10.91 -9.10 29.83
CA SER A 216 9.61 -8.98 30.49
C SER A 216 8.46 -9.00 29.49
N GLY A 217 7.26 -9.35 29.98
CA GLY A 217 6.04 -9.29 29.16
C GLY A 217 5.77 -7.89 28.61
N ASP A 218 6.12 -6.85 29.38
CA ASP A 218 5.96 -5.46 28.98
C ASP A 218 6.93 -5.09 27.86
N ALA A 219 8.20 -5.48 27.95
CA ALA A 219 9.17 -5.25 26.88
C ALA A 219 8.72 -5.92 25.57
N ARG A 220 8.19 -7.15 25.64
CA ARG A 220 7.65 -7.87 24.47
C ARG A 220 6.47 -7.13 23.85
N GLN A 221 5.50 -6.73 24.66
CA GLN A 221 4.30 -6.06 24.16
C GLN A 221 4.63 -4.67 23.58
N LEU A 222 5.58 -3.94 24.15
CA LEU A 222 6.07 -2.69 23.59
C LEU A 222 6.78 -2.92 22.24
N TRP A 223 7.59 -3.98 22.12
CA TRP A 223 8.28 -4.31 20.87
C TRP A 223 7.32 -4.63 19.73
N GLU A 224 6.24 -5.36 20.01
CA GLU A 224 5.19 -5.65 19.02
C GLU A 224 4.57 -4.37 18.41
N VAL A 225 4.50 -3.29 19.19
CA VAL A 225 4.05 -1.99 18.69
C VAL A 225 5.19 -1.26 17.97
N LEU A 226 6.41 -1.25 18.54
CA LEU A 226 7.54 -0.52 18.00
C LEU A 226 8.01 -1.05 16.64
N LYS A 227 7.94 -2.35 16.38
CA LYS A 227 8.35 -2.94 15.09
C LYS A 227 7.54 -2.42 13.90
N CYS A 228 6.33 -1.88 14.16
CA CYS A 228 5.46 -1.29 13.15
C CYS A 228 5.64 0.24 13.02
N VAL A 229 6.42 0.89 13.89
CA VAL A 229 6.62 2.35 13.88
C VAL A 229 7.80 2.69 12.97
N GLN A 230 7.55 3.46 11.90
CA GLN A 230 8.62 4.05 11.08
C GLN A 230 9.23 5.26 11.80
N GLY A 231 10.40 5.07 12.42
CA GLY A 231 11.15 6.13 13.10
C GLY A 231 11.01 6.08 14.62
N SER A 232 10.70 7.21 15.25
CA SER A 232 10.61 7.30 16.72
C SER A 232 9.30 7.96 17.15
N GLU A 233 8.74 7.50 18.27
CA GLU A 233 7.47 7.98 18.81
C GLU A 233 7.63 8.40 20.28
N THR A 234 6.82 9.34 20.76
CA THR A 234 6.91 9.81 22.14
C THR A 234 6.35 8.79 23.13
N ALA A 235 6.92 8.74 24.33
CA ALA A 235 6.46 7.83 25.39
C ALA A 235 4.96 7.99 25.71
N ASP A 236 4.43 9.21 25.68
CA ASP A 236 3.00 9.48 25.93
C ASP A 236 2.09 8.91 24.84
N ARG A 237 2.53 8.99 23.57
CA ARG A 237 1.74 8.46 22.45
C ARG A 237 1.77 6.93 22.45
N LEU A 238 2.90 6.32 22.80
CA LEU A 238 3.00 4.88 23.02
C LEU A 238 2.16 4.42 24.23
N ALA A 239 2.15 5.20 25.31
CA ALA A 239 1.31 4.96 26.49
C ALA A 239 -0.18 4.97 26.13
N GLN A 240 -0.62 5.94 25.32
CA GLN A 240 -2.00 6.01 24.82
C GLN A 240 -2.37 4.80 23.95
N LYS A 241 -1.45 4.32 23.09
CA LYS A 241 -1.69 3.15 22.23
C LYS A 241 -1.80 1.84 23.03
N LEU A 242 -0.97 1.69 24.06
CA LEU A 242 -0.91 0.47 24.88
C LEU A 242 -1.91 0.49 26.06
N GLY A 243 -2.52 1.64 26.35
CA GLY A 243 -3.32 1.83 27.56
C GLY A 243 -2.47 1.77 28.84
N TRP A 244 -1.20 2.18 28.76
CA TRP A 244 -0.24 2.15 29.86
C TRP A 244 -0.01 3.55 30.44
N GLY A 245 0.62 3.62 31.61
CA GLY A 245 1.20 4.87 32.09
C GLY A 245 2.57 5.12 31.44
N THR A 246 2.92 6.39 31.21
CA THR A 246 4.20 6.79 30.57
C THR A 246 5.42 6.17 31.27
N GLY A 247 5.43 6.11 32.60
CA GLY A 247 6.53 5.48 33.36
C GLY A 247 6.71 3.99 33.06
N ARG A 248 5.61 3.25 32.80
CA ARG A 248 5.66 1.82 32.43
C ARG A 248 6.25 1.64 31.03
N VAL A 249 5.88 2.50 30.09
CA VAL A 249 6.45 2.52 28.74
C VAL A 249 7.95 2.81 28.77
N ILE A 250 8.38 3.80 29.56
CA ILE A 250 9.80 4.14 29.69
C ILE A 250 10.59 2.97 30.28
N ALA A 251 10.09 2.32 31.33
CA ALA A 251 10.75 1.15 31.93
C ALA A 251 10.90 -0.01 30.92
N ALA A 252 9.84 -0.32 30.16
CA ALA A 252 9.89 -1.34 29.12
C ALA A 252 10.84 -0.95 27.98
N ALA A 253 10.89 0.33 27.59
CA ALA A 253 11.81 0.82 26.56
C ALA A 253 13.27 0.73 27.01
N GLN A 254 13.57 1.04 28.27
CA GLN A 254 14.92 0.90 28.83
C GLN A 254 15.38 -0.57 28.83
N GLU A 255 14.46 -1.49 29.10
CA GLU A 255 14.73 -2.93 29.00
C GLU A 255 15.05 -3.33 27.55
N LEU A 256 14.25 -2.89 26.58
CA LEU A 256 14.51 -3.11 25.15
C LEU A 256 15.83 -2.49 24.67
N GLN A 257 16.20 -1.34 25.21
CA GLN A 257 17.49 -0.70 24.94
C GLN A 257 18.65 -1.57 25.44
N GLY A 258 18.52 -2.22 26.60
CA GLY A 258 19.49 -3.18 27.11
C GLY A 258 19.70 -4.39 26.19
N TYR A 259 18.68 -4.75 25.41
CA TYR A 259 18.74 -5.79 24.38
C TYR A 259 19.14 -5.29 22.98
N GLY A 260 19.45 -4.00 22.82
CA GLY A 260 19.75 -3.41 21.52
C GLY A 260 18.57 -3.45 20.56
N ARG A 261 17.33 -3.42 21.08
CA ARG A 261 16.08 -3.45 20.30
C ARG A 261 15.39 -2.09 20.25
N ALA A 262 15.66 -1.18 21.17
CA ALA A 262 15.10 0.16 21.13
C ALA A 262 16.17 1.23 21.36
N SER A 263 15.99 2.40 20.75
CA SER A 263 16.77 3.60 21.03
C SER A 263 15.90 4.59 21.78
N ILE A 264 16.43 5.16 22.86
CA ILE A 264 15.78 6.24 23.61
C ILE A 264 16.59 7.52 23.40
N SER A 265 15.95 8.56 22.85
CA SER A 265 16.55 9.88 22.64
C SER A 265 15.60 10.94 23.21
N GLY A 266 15.87 11.38 24.44
CA GLY A 266 14.97 12.28 25.16
C GLY A 266 13.62 11.60 25.42
N GLU A 267 12.54 12.19 24.90
CA GLU A 267 11.17 11.68 25.00
C GLU A 267 10.79 10.67 23.90
N PHE A 268 11.67 10.50 22.90
CA PHE A 268 11.41 9.67 21.72
C PHE A 268 11.99 8.26 21.89
N ILE A 269 11.19 7.26 21.55
CA ILE A 269 11.51 5.83 21.58
C ILE A 269 11.30 5.29 20.17
N GLY A 270 12.32 4.66 19.59
CA GLY A 270 12.26 4.04 18.25
C GLY A 270 12.84 2.63 18.24
N PRO A 271 12.46 1.78 17.27
CA PRO A 271 13.03 0.45 17.12
C PRO A 271 14.47 0.54 16.60
N VAL A 272 15.33 -0.33 17.11
CA VAL A 272 16.65 -0.60 16.55
C VAL A 272 16.57 -1.98 15.92
N HIS A 273 16.56 -2.00 14.59
CA HIS A 273 16.63 -3.25 13.86
C HIS A 273 18.08 -3.76 13.96
N PRO A 274 18.31 -5.00 14.47
CA PRO A 274 19.64 -5.56 14.40
C PRO A 274 20.08 -5.57 12.94
N PRO A 275 21.36 -5.28 12.65
CA PRO A 275 21.88 -5.41 11.30
C PRO A 275 21.55 -6.82 10.82
N ALA A 276 20.88 -6.93 9.67
CA ALA A 276 20.57 -8.22 9.06
C ALA A 276 21.83 -9.08 9.09
N ALA A 277 21.73 -10.26 9.68
CA ALA A 277 22.84 -11.19 9.82
C ALA A 277 23.34 -11.58 8.41
N GLY A 278 24.29 -10.81 7.89
CA GLY A 278 24.67 -10.84 6.47
C GLY A 278 25.53 -9.66 6.02
N ALA A 279 25.51 -8.52 6.72
CA ALA A 279 26.46 -7.43 6.45
C ALA A 279 27.83 -7.74 7.05
N GLY A 280 28.62 -8.54 6.32
CA GLY A 280 29.99 -8.90 6.68
C GLY A 280 30.85 -7.68 6.99
N HIS A 281 31.48 -7.72 8.16
CA HIS A 281 32.53 -6.83 8.62
C HIS A 281 33.69 -6.84 7.61
N ARG A 282 33.72 -5.88 6.67
CA ARG A 282 34.92 -5.59 5.88
C ARG A 282 35.82 -4.63 6.66
N ASP A 283 36.74 -5.28 7.33
CA ASP A 283 38.17 -4.98 7.42
C ASP A 283 38.65 -3.63 7.96
N ARG A 284 39.48 -3.76 8.99
CA ARG A 284 40.29 -2.70 9.59
C ARG A 284 41.43 -2.36 8.63
N GLY A 285 41.50 -1.11 8.21
CA GLY A 285 42.73 -0.53 7.69
C GLY A 285 43.66 -0.16 8.85
N GLU A 286 44.43 -1.12 9.36
CA GLU A 286 45.77 -0.86 9.91
C GLU A 286 46.77 -1.33 8.86
N ILE A 287 47.39 -0.39 8.14
CA ILE A 287 48.86 -0.22 8.05
C ILE A 287 49.16 1.24 7.70
#